data_AF-A0A521BPA5-F1
#
_entry.id   AF-A0A521BPA5-F1
#
_cell.length_a   1.000
_cell.length_b   1.000
_cell.length_c   1.000
_cell.angle_alpha   90.00
_cell.angle_beta   90.00
_cell.angle_gamma   90.00
#
_symmetry.space_group_name_H-M   'P 1'
#
loop_
_entity.id
_entity.type
_entity.pdbx_description
1 polymer ?
#
loop_
_entity_poly.entity_id
_entity_poly.type
_entity_poly.pdbx_seq_one_letter_code
_entity_poly.pdbx_strand_id
1 'polypeptide(L)' 'MRIRLCSLNALIALLLVSWIKSPAQVKLKAAAPRPNIVVILADDLGFSDIGAYGSEIHTPNLDYLAGHGTR' A
#
# COMPACT_ATOMS: atom_id res chain seq x y z
N MET A 1 -57.84 -16.02 19.78
CA MET A 1 -56.74 -16.55 18.93
C MET A 1 -56.27 -15.54 17.87
N ARG A 2 -56.17 -14.23 18.18
CA ARG A 2 -55.74 -13.17 17.23
C ARG A 2 -54.39 -12.54 17.56
N ILE A 3 -53.88 -12.74 18.77
CA ILE A 3 -52.63 -12.12 19.26
C ILE A 3 -51.37 -12.81 18.67
N ARG A 4 -51.40 -14.11 18.39
CA ARG A 4 -50.28 -14.84 17.73
C ARG A 4 -50.09 -14.49 16.24
N LEU A 5 -51.12 -13.96 15.59
CA LEU A 5 -51.09 -13.64 14.15
C LEU A 5 -50.41 -12.29 13.89
N CYS A 6 -50.55 -11.31 14.81
CA CYS A 6 -49.86 -10.02 14.73
C CYS A 6 -48.35 -10.12 14.99
N SER A 7 -47.92 -10.99 15.93
CA SER A 7 -46.49 -11.17 16.24
C SER A 7 -45.70 -11.85 15.11
N LEU A 8 -46.36 -12.64 14.26
CA LEU A 8 -45.73 -13.34 13.15
C LEU A 8 -45.49 -12.41 11.94
N ASN A 9 -46.46 -11.54 11.63
CA ASN A 9 -46.30 -10.52 10.58
C ASN A 9 -45.25 -9.45 10.96
N ALA A 10 -45.13 -9.11 12.25
CA ALA A 10 -44.10 -8.20 12.74
C ALA A 10 -42.68 -8.79 12.61
N LEU A 11 -42.52 -10.10 12.83
CA LEU A 11 -41.23 -10.79 12.67
C LEU A 11 -40.81 -10.90 11.19
N ILE A 12 -41.77 -11.16 10.30
CA ILE A 12 -41.53 -11.20 8.85
C ILE A 12 -41.13 -9.80 8.35
N ALA A 13 -41.78 -8.74 8.84
CA ALA A 13 -41.41 -7.36 8.51
C ALA A 13 -40.00 -7.00 9.02
N LEU A 14 -39.62 -7.43 10.22
CA LEU A 14 -38.28 -7.19 10.78
C LEU A 14 -37.18 -7.92 10.00
N LEU A 15 -37.46 -9.14 9.54
CA LEU A 15 -36.57 -9.93 8.68
C LEU A 15 -36.40 -9.31 7.29
N LEU A 16 -37.47 -8.74 6.72
CA LEU A 16 -37.44 -8.03 5.43
C LEU A 16 -36.62 -6.73 5.49
N VAL A 17 -36.72 -5.97 6.59
CA VAL A 17 -35.94 -4.74 6.78
C VAL A 17 -34.44 -5.04 6.93
N SER A 18 -34.07 -6.18 7.52
CA SER A 18 -32.67 -6.59 7.69
C SER A 18 -31.98 -7.03 6.38
N TRP A 19 -32.72 -7.21 5.29
CA TRP A 19 -32.16 -7.52 3.95
C TRP A 19 -31.77 -6.28 3.15
N ILE A 20 -32.17 -5.08 3.59
CA ILE A 20 -31.66 -3.82 3.06
C ILE A 20 -30.28 -3.58 3.68
N LYS A 21 -29.29 -4.38 3.26
CA LYS A 21 -27.89 -4.17 3.62
C LYS A 21 -27.45 -2.83 3.04
N SER A 22 -26.81 -2.03 3.90
CA SER A 22 -26.32 -0.66 3.64
C SER A 22 -25.81 -0.45 2.21
N PRO A 23 -26.00 0.75 1.62
CA PRO A 23 -25.39 1.09 0.35
C PRO A 23 -23.88 0.86 0.48
N ALA A 24 -23.33 0.07 -0.45
CA ALA A 24 -21.91 -0.23 -0.49
C ALA A 24 -21.14 1.10 -0.55
N GLN A 25 -20.49 1.44 0.56
CA GLN A 25 -19.58 2.57 0.65
C GLN A 25 -18.37 2.23 -0.23
N VAL A 26 -18.34 2.77 -1.45
CA VAL A 26 -17.17 2.71 -2.32
C VAL A 26 -16.11 3.60 -1.67
N LYS A 27 -15.25 3.02 -0.84
CA LYS A 27 -14.04 3.68 -0.37
C LYS A 27 -13.17 3.93 -1.60
N LEU A 28 -13.10 5.19 -2.04
CA LEU A 28 -12.13 5.64 -3.03
C LEU A 28 -10.73 5.34 -2.49
N LYS A 29 -10.10 4.30 -3.03
CA LYS A 29 -8.71 3.98 -2.72
C LYS A 29 -7.89 5.09 -3.37
N ALA A 30 -7.34 5.98 -2.55
CA ALA A 30 -6.37 6.96 -3.01
C ALA A 30 -5.27 6.24 -3.79
N ALA A 31 -4.90 6.77 -4.95
CA ALA A 31 -3.81 6.22 -5.74
C ALA A 31 -2.56 6.15 -4.85
N ALA A 32 -1.84 5.03 -4.91
CA ALA A 32 -0.58 4.93 -4.20
C ALA A 32 0.34 6.08 -4.63
N PRO A 33 1.08 6.70 -3.71
CA PRO A 33 2.03 7.74 -4.06
C PRO A 33 3.03 7.18 -5.07
N ARG A 34 3.27 7.93 -6.15
CA ARG A 34 4.24 7.56 -7.18
C ARG A 34 5.64 7.91 -6.67
N PRO A 35 6.61 6.98 -6.68
CA PRO A 35 7.97 7.31 -6.31
C PRO A 35 8.59 8.26 -7.35
N ASN A 36 9.44 9.17 -6.88
CA ASN A 36 10.33 9.91 -7.77
C ASN A 36 11.50 9.00 -8.15
N ILE A 37 11.88 8.99 -9.42
CA ILE A 37 13.01 8.20 -9.93
C ILE A 37 14.12 9.18 -10.31
N VAL A 38 15.31 8.99 -9.75
CA VAL A 38 16.51 9.76 -10.06
C VAL A 38 17.55 8.81 -10.62
N VAL A 39 18.03 9.09 -11.83
CA VAL A 39 19.11 8.33 -12.47
C VAL A 39 20.36 9.20 -12.48
N ILE A 40 21.43 8.68 -11.89
CA ILE A 40 22.75 9.33 -11.87
C ILE A 40 23.64 8.49 -12.77
N LEU A 41 24.14 9.11 -13.85
CA LEU A 41 25.10 8.50 -14.76
C LEU A 41 26.46 9.13 -14.48
N ALA A 42 27.45 8.31 -14.18
CA ALA A 42 28.85 8.70 -14.15
C ALA A 42 29.53 8.10 -15.38
N ASP A 43 30.25 8.95 -16.12
CA ASP A 43 31.05 8.54 -17.27
C ASP A 43 32.39 7.96 -16.79
N ASP A 44 32.90 6.95 -17.48
CA ASP A 44 34.19 6.30 -17.20
C ASP A 44 34.43 5.86 -15.73
N LEU A 45 33.37 5.56 -14.97
CA LEU A 45 33.50 5.08 -13.60
C LEU A 45 33.82 3.57 -13.57
N GLY A 46 35.00 3.23 -13.09
CA GLY A 46 35.45 1.85 -12.91
C GLY A 46 34.90 1.22 -11.63
N PHE A 47 34.83 -0.12 -11.61
CA PHE A 47 34.40 -0.88 -10.42
C PHE A 47 35.31 -0.63 -9.20
N SER A 48 36.61 -0.46 -9.46
CA SER A 48 37.63 -0.18 -8.44
C SER A 48 37.60 1.25 -7.89
N ASP A 49 36.71 2.12 -8.38
CA ASP A 49 36.68 3.54 -7.99
C ASP A 49 35.69 3.83 -6.85
N ILE A 50 34.84 2.86 -6.49
CA ILE A 50 33.82 3.01 -5.45
C ILE A 50 34.24 2.23 -4.20
N GLY A 51 34.23 2.89 -3.04
CA GLY A 51 34.60 2.33 -1.74
C GLY A 51 33.81 1.07 -1.40
N ALA A 52 32.50 1.04 -1.66
CA ALA A 52 31.64 -0.12 -1.48
C ALA A 52 32.13 -1.40 -2.18
N TYR A 53 32.95 -1.28 -3.23
CA TYR A 53 33.52 -2.39 -3.99
C TYR A 53 35.01 -2.65 -3.69
N GLY A 54 35.56 -2.00 -2.66
CA GLY A 54 36.94 -2.21 -2.20
C GLY A 54 37.95 -1.19 -2.73
N SER A 55 37.49 -0.04 -3.24
CA SER A 55 38.36 1.08 -3.58
C SER A 55 39.06 1.68 -2.36
N GLU A 56 40.25 2.25 -2.55
CA GLU A 56 40.91 3.13 -1.58
C GLU A 56 40.31 4.55 -1.58
N ILE A 57 39.53 4.90 -2.61
CA ILE A 57 38.87 6.19 -2.73
C ILE A 57 37.70 6.27 -1.76
N HIS A 58 37.67 7.33 -0.94
CA HIS A 58 36.60 7.56 0.01
C HIS A 58 35.35 8.10 -0.70
N THR A 59 34.31 7.26 -0.86
CA THR A 59 33.05 7.60 -1.54
C THR A 59 31.84 7.53 -0.60
N PRO A 60 31.78 8.31 0.49
CA PRO A 60 30.84 8.10 1.59
C PRO A 60 29.36 8.15 1.19
N ASN A 61 29.01 8.98 0.20
CA ASN A 61 27.64 9.07 -0.31
C ASN A 61 27.25 7.83 -1.14
N LEU A 62 28.16 7.33 -1.98
CA LEU A 62 27.92 6.10 -2.73
C LEU A 62 27.90 4.89 -1.81
N ASP A 63 28.79 4.85 -0.81
CA ASP A 63 28.85 3.79 0.20
C ASP A 63 27.56 3.74 1.05
N TYR A 64 27.02 4.91 1.40
CA TYR A 64 25.72 5.01 2.07
C TYR A 64 24.58 4.46 1.21
N LEU A 65 24.49 4.89 -0.07
CA LEU A 65 23.47 4.40 -1.00
C LEU A 65 23.59 2.89 -1.23
N ALA A 66 24.82 2.40 -1.33
CA ALA A 66 25.19 0.99 -1.42
C ALA A 66 24.74 0.17 -0.21
N GLY A 67 24.92 0.68 1.02
CA GLY A 67 24.53 0.00 2.26
C GLY A 67 23.03 0.03 2.57
N HIS A 68 22.30 1.02 2.04
CA HIS A 68 20.85 1.20 2.26
C HIS A 68 20.01 0.85 1.03
N GLY A 69 20.65 0.39 -0.04
CA GLY A 69 20.04 0.01 -1.30
C GLY A 69 20.38 -1.43 -1.67
N THR A 70 20.61 -1.64 -2.97
CA THR A 70 21.04 -2.91 -3.54
C THR A 70 22.32 -2.69 -4.33
N ARG A 71 23.27 -3.62 -4.25
CA ARG A 71 24.57 -3.54 -4.94
C ARG A 71 25.22 -4.90 -5.11
#